data_AF-A0A369UL56-F1
#
_entry.id   AF-A0A369UL56-F1
#
_cell.length_a   1.000
_cell.length_b   1.000
_cell.length_c   1.000
_cell.angle_alpha   90.00
_cell.angle_beta   90.00
_cell.angle_gamma   90.00
#
_symmetry.space_group_name_H-M   'P 1'
#
loop_
_entity.id
_entity.type
_entity.pdbx_description
1 polymer ?
#
loop_
_entity_poly.entity_id
_entity_poly.type
_entity_poly.pdbx_seq_one_letter_code
_entity_poly.pdbx_strand_id
1 'polypeptide(L)'
;MRLASVLSSALLFAVLTAPAFAESPVNAEHAKVIQYTAFLESHPFDDRAPAMRAWLIDWEDKSEDVVLVCAGVLAPVPSDEVAYSDELVGQFIFGNAAYQVANPAEKGKLIPSQVAGMRSLLKAYRAMVESKPDARNSRLEELSKQEALGTLEPFLTPVILASCK
;
A
#
# COMPACT_ATOMS: atom_id res chain seq x y z
N MET A 1 -5.81 -24.39 -75.64
CA MET A 1 -6.08 -25.56 -74.78
C MET A 1 -4.98 -25.64 -73.74
N ARG A 2 -5.30 -25.39 -72.45
CA ARG A 2 -4.54 -25.75 -71.21
C ARG A 2 -3.14 -25.11 -71.01
N LEU A 3 -2.66 -24.67 -69.85
CA LEU A 3 -3.14 -24.61 -68.45
C LEU A 3 -2.24 -23.56 -67.73
N ALA A 4 -2.82 -22.82 -66.79
CA ALA A 4 -2.15 -21.86 -65.92
C ALA A 4 -1.25 -22.55 -64.87
N SER A 5 -0.27 -21.83 -64.32
CA SER A 5 0.22 -22.08 -62.95
C SER A 5 0.86 -20.81 -62.38
N VAL A 6 0.08 -20.11 -61.55
CA VAL A 6 0.52 -19.03 -60.65
C VAL A 6 0.75 -19.70 -59.29
N LEU A 7 1.99 -19.80 -58.82
CA LEU A 7 2.27 -20.22 -57.45
C LEU A 7 2.21 -18.98 -56.53
N SER A 8 1.05 -18.76 -55.93
CA SER A 8 0.88 -17.88 -54.76
C SER A 8 1.29 -18.63 -53.50
N SER A 9 2.44 -18.26 -52.91
CA SER A 9 2.78 -18.66 -51.54
C SER A 9 1.99 -17.82 -50.55
N ALA A 10 0.93 -18.40 -49.98
CA ALA A 10 0.17 -17.81 -48.89
C ALA A 10 0.94 -17.96 -47.57
N LEU A 11 1.42 -16.85 -47.00
CA LEU A 11 1.88 -16.77 -45.62
C LEU A 11 0.65 -16.91 -44.69
N LEU A 12 0.52 -18.04 -43.99
CA LEU A 12 -0.43 -18.17 -42.88
C LEU A 12 0.11 -17.39 -41.66
N PHE A 13 -0.46 -16.22 -41.41
CA PHE A 13 -0.40 -15.56 -40.10
C PHE A 13 -1.35 -16.30 -39.13
N ALA A 14 -0.79 -17.18 -38.30
CA ALA A 14 -1.52 -17.73 -37.16
C ALA A 14 -1.67 -16.63 -36.10
N VAL A 15 -2.84 -16.01 -36.04
CA VAL A 15 -3.20 -15.08 -34.96
C VAL A 15 -3.42 -15.91 -33.70
N LEU A 16 -2.42 -15.92 -32.81
CA LEU A 16 -2.57 -16.38 -31.43
C LEU A 16 -3.45 -15.36 -30.68
N THR A 17 -4.75 -15.60 -30.65
CA THR A 17 -5.65 -14.92 -29.72
C THR A 17 -5.39 -15.47 -28.32
N ALA A 18 -4.47 -14.86 -27.58
CA ALA A 18 -4.37 -15.07 -26.15
C ALA A 18 -5.68 -14.58 -25.50
N PRO A 19 -6.28 -15.33 -24.56
CA PRO A 19 -7.43 -14.82 -23.83
C PRO A 19 -6.97 -13.64 -22.99
N ALA A 20 -7.47 -12.44 -23.31
CA ALA A 20 -7.38 -11.31 -22.42
C ALA A 20 -8.24 -11.65 -21.19
N PHE A 21 -7.61 -12.11 -20.11
CA PHE A 21 -8.26 -12.13 -18.81
C PHE A 21 -8.56 -10.67 -18.46
N ALA A 22 -9.80 -10.25 -18.67
CA ALA A 22 -10.28 -8.98 -18.16
C ALA A 22 -10.12 -9.03 -16.63
N GLU A 23 -9.28 -8.15 -16.10
CA GLU A 23 -9.07 -8.00 -14.67
C GLU A 23 -10.41 -7.63 -14.01
N SER A 24 -10.80 -8.34 -12.96
CA SER A 24 -12.06 -8.03 -12.29
C SER A 24 -11.98 -6.61 -11.69
N PRO A 25 -13.10 -5.89 -11.56
CA PRO A 25 -13.10 -4.55 -10.96
C PRO A 25 -12.45 -4.52 -9.57
N VAL A 26 -12.68 -5.56 -8.76
CA VAL A 26 -12.08 -5.72 -7.42
C VAL A 26 -10.54 -5.82 -7.51
N ASN A 27 -10.02 -6.61 -8.45
CA ASN A 27 -8.58 -6.74 -8.63
C ASN A 27 -7.94 -5.41 -9.09
N ALA A 28 -8.64 -4.66 -9.96
CA ALA A 28 -8.17 -3.36 -10.42
C ALA A 28 -8.13 -2.31 -9.29
N GLU A 29 -9.12 -2.34 -8.38
CA GLU A 29 -9.10 -1.49 -7.19
C GLU A 29 -8.01 -1.90 -6.20
N HIS A 30 -7.78 -3.20 -5.97
CA HIS A 30 -6.68 -3.69 -5.14
C HIS A 30 -5.32 -3.24 -5.68
N ALA A 31 -5.11 -3.33 -6.99
CA ALA A 31 -3.90 -2.82 -7.64
C ALA A 31 -3.73 -1.30 -7.41
N LYS A 32 -4.83 -0.54 -7.47
CA LYS A 32 -4.82 0.90 -7.24
C LYS A 32 -4.52 1.26 -5.78
N VAL A 33 -5.03 0.49 -4.80
CA VAL A 33 -4.67 0.64 -3.38
C VAL A 33 -3.17 0.47 -3.20
N ILE A 34 -2.59 -0.61 -3.71
CA ILE A 34 -1.15 -0.88 -3.62
C ILE A 34 -0.34 0.26 -4.25
N GLN A 35 -0.75 0.70 -5.45
CA GLN A 35 -0.05 1.75 -6.19
C GLN A 35 -0.11 3.09 -5.46
N TYR A 36 -1.28 3.52 -5.00
CA TYR A 36 -1.45 4.82 -4.34
C TYR A 36 -0.76 4.85 -2.99
N THR A 37 -0.86 3.77 -2.21
CA THR A 37 -0.12 3.63 -0.95
C THR A 37 1.38 3.80 -1.19
N ALA A 38 1.98 3.04 -2.12
CA ALA A 38 3.41 3.12 -2.42
C ALA A 38 3.85 4.49 -2.97
N PHE A 39 2.97 5.15 -3.72
CA PHE A 39 3.22 6.50 -4.19
C PHE A 39 3.30 7.49 -3.02
N LEU A 40 2.35 7.43 -2.08
CA LEU A 40 2.32 8.30 -0.91
C LEU A 40 3.46 8.01 0.09
N GLU A 41 3.94 6.77 0.15
CA GLU A 41 5.14 6.39 0.93
C GLU A 41 6.39 7.16 0.49
N SER A 42 6.48 7.54 -0.79
CA SER A 42 7.67 8.14 -1.41
C SER A 42 7.48 9.61 -1.78
N HIS A 43 6.26 10.04 -2.05
CA HIS A 43 5.93 11.38 -2.51
C HIS A 43 4.79 12.00 -1.69
N PRO A 44 4.94 12.15 -0.36
CA PRO A 44 3.85 12.54 0.54
C PRO A 44 3.30 13.95 0.27
N PHE A 45 4.08 14.81 -0.41
CA PHE A 45 3.74 16.20 -0.73
C PHE A 45 3.55 16.47 -2.23
N ASP A 46 3.48 15.44 -3.08
CA ASP A 46 3.17 15.63 -4.50
C ASP A 46 1.77 16.21 -4.68
N ASP A 47 1.56 17.03 -5.72
CA ASP A 47 0.28 17.70 -6.00
C ASP A 47 -0.89 16.71 -6.15
N ARG A 48 -0.61 15.46 -6.52
CA ARG A 48 -1.62 14.38 -6.63
C ARG A 48 -1.94 13.73 -5.29
N ALA A 49 -1.11 13.90 -4.27
CA ALA A 49 -1.23 13.19 -3.00
C ALA A 49 -2.59 13.41 -2.31
N PRO A 50 -3.18 14.62 -2.27
CA PRO A 50 -4.51 14.82 -1.69
C PRO A 50 -5.60 13.98 -2.38
N ALA A 51 -5.59 13.91 -3.72
CA ALA A 51 -6.56 13.14 -4.47
C ALA A 51 -6.38 11.63 -4.27
N MET A 52 -5.14 11.15 -4.15
CA MET A 52 -4.86 9.75 -3.86
C MET A 52 -5.31 9.35 -2.45
N ARG A 53 -5.04 10.18 -1.44
CA ARG A 53 -5.53 9.97 -0.07
C ARG A 53 -7.05 9.95 -0.02
N ALA A 54 -7.71 10.91 -0.67
CA ALA A 54 -9.16 10.96 -0.74
C ALA A 54 -9.75 9.69 -1.39
N TRP A 55 -9.12 9.19 -2.46
CA TRP A 55 -9.55 7.95 -3.08
C TRP A 55 -9.34 6.73 -2.18
N LEU A 56 -8.21 6.64 -1.47
CA LEU A 56 -7.93 5.54 -0.54
C LEU A 56 -8.92 5.54 0.65
N ILE A 57 -9.24 6.71 1.20
CA ILE A 57 -10.25 6.85 2.27
C ILE A 57 -11.63 6.40 1.78
N ASP A 58 -12.04 6.85 0.58
CA ASP A 58 -13.32 6.46 -0.02
C ASP A 58 -13.39 4.96 -0.30
N TRP A 59 -12.27 4.36 -0.72
CA TRP A 59 -12.17 2.92 -0.91
C TRP A 59 -12.26 2.18 0.43
N GLU A 60 -11.53 2.62 1.46
CA GLU A 60 -11.57 1.99 2.79
C GLU A 60 -12.97 2.04 3.43
N ASP A 61 -13.70 3.16 3.28
CA ASP A 61 -15.07 3.32 3.80
C ASP A 61 -16.07 2.34 3.16
N LYS A 62 -15.86 1.99 1.88
CA LYS A 62 -16.76 1.12 1.10
C LYS A 62 -16.32 -0.33 1.06
N SER A 63 -15.07 -0.61 1.39
CA SER A 63 -14.45 -1.91 1.22
C SER A 63 -14.85 -2.86 2.34
N GLU A 64 -15.35 -4.04 1.96
CA GLU A 64 -15.46 -5.18 2.88
C GLU A 64 -14.14 -5.98 2.94
N ASP A 65 -13.11 -5.53 2.21
CA ASP A 65 -11.90 -6.31 2.00
C ASP A 65 -10.86 -6.19 3.11
N VAL A 66 -10.84 -5.11 3.90
CA VAL A 66 -9.70 -4.85 4.79
C VAL A 66 -10.05 -4.19 6.14
N VAL A 67 -9.11 -4.30 7.09
CA VAL A 67 -9.38 -4.71 8.47
C VAL A 67 -8.73 -3.79 9.52
N LEU A 68 -9.47 -3.65 10.62
CA LEU A 68 -9.07 -3.41 12.02
C LEU A 68 -7.70 -2.75 12.23
N VAL A 69 -7.75 -1.50 12.66
CA VAL A 69 -6.58 -0.72 13.08
C VAL A 69 -6.49 -0.76 14.60
N CYS A 70 -5.35 -1.16 15.15
CA CYS A 70 -5.11 -1.13 16.58
C CYS A 70 -4.65 0.26 17.00
N ALA A 71 -5.53 1.06 17.62
CA ALA A 71 -5.21 2.43 18.01
C ALA A 71 -3.91 2.55 18.83
N GLY A 72 -3.64 1.61 19.74
CA GLY A 72 -2.42 1.62 20.55
C GLY A 72 -1.11 1.39 19.79
N VAL A 73 -1.16 0.89 18.54
CA VAL A 73 0.01 0.69 17.68
C VAL A 73 0.42 1.99 16.98
N LEU A 74 -0.53 2.92 16.79
CA LEU A 74 -0.31 4.17 16.06
C LEU A 74 0.53 5.21 16.82
N ALA A 75 0.75 5.03 18.12
CA ALA A 75 1.51 5.99 18.92
C ALA A 75 2.88 6.32 18.28
N PRO A 76 3.19 7.60 18.04
CA PRO A 76 2.66 8.77 18.72
C PRO A 76 1.47 9.48 18.03
N VAL A 77 0.95 8.97 16.93
CA VAL A 77 -0.17 9.58 16.20
C VAL A 77 -1.51 8.90 16.56
N PRO A 78 -2.66 9.61 16.48
CA PRO A 78 -2.78 11.03 16.20
C PRO A 78 -2.31 11.93 17.36
N SER A 79 -1.66 13.05 17.05
CA SER A 79 -1.27 14.09 18.02
C SER A 79 -0.89 15.40 17.31
N ASP A 80 -1.36 16.54 17.83
CA ASP A 80 -1.01 17.88 17.34
C ASP A 80 0.47 18.22 17.53
N GLU A 81 1.17 17.48 18.39
CA GLU A 81 2.61 17.62 18.60
C GLU A 81 3.44 16.88 17.53
N VAL A 82 2.79 16.11 16.65
CA VAL A 82 3.44 15.36 15.56
C VAL A 82 3.07 16.03 14.23
N ALA A 83 4.08 16.56 13.55
CA ALA A 83 3.90 17.13 12.22
C ALA A 83 3.31 16.08 11.25
N TYR A 84 2.32 16.50 10.46
CA TYR A 84 1.62 15.65 9.48
C TYR A 84 0.96 14.40 10.09
N SER A 85 0.49 14.53 11.34
CA SER A 85 -0.14 13.46 12.11
C SER A 85 -1.25 12.75 11.32
N ASP A 86 -2.15 13.51 10.70
CA ASP A 86 -3.29 12.93 9.97
C ASP A 86 -2.83 12.16 8.72
N GLU A 87 -1.85 12.68 7.99
CA GLU A 87 -1.26 11.98 6.86
C GLU A 87 -0.55 10.69 7.28
N LEU A 88 0.13 10.70 8.43
CA LEU A 88 0.79 9.52 8.99
C LEU A 88 -0.21 8.46 9.47
N VAL A 89 -1.30 8.88 10.13
CA VAL A 89 -2.42 7.98 10.48
C VAL A 89 -2.98 7.35 9.22
N GLY A 90 -3.36 8.16 8.22
CA GLY A 90 -3.85 7.64 6.94
C GLY A 90 -2.87 6.65 6.32
N GLN A 91 -1.58 6.97 6.29
CA GLN A 91 -0.56 6.09 5.72
C GLN A 91 -0.44 4.73 6.41
N PHE A 92 -0.64 4.69 7.73
CA PHE A 92 -0.71 3.42 8.44
C PHE A 92 -1.87 2.56 7.94
N ILE A 93 -3.06 3.17 7.83
CA ILE A 93 -4.28 2.46 7.41
C ILE A 93 -4.11 1.98 5.96
N PHE A 94 -3.64 2.85 5.06
CA PHE A 94 -3.40 2.52 3.65
C PHE A 94 -2.33 1.42 3.48
N GLY A 95 -1.31 1.41 4.34
CA GLY A 95 -0.27 0.38 4.36
C GLY A 95 -0.79 -0.98 4.79
N ASN A 96 -1.62 -0.97 5.84
CA ASN A 96 -2.32 -2.15 6.32
C ASN A 96 -3.26 -2.69 5.22
N ALA A 97 -4.04 -1.79 4.61
CA ALA A 97 -4.94 -2.08 3.49
C ALA A 97 -4.21 -2.76 2.33
N ALA A 98 -3.18 -2.09 1.81
CA ALA A 98 -2.35 -2.55 0.70
C ALA A 98 -1.74 -3.94 0.97
N TYR A 99 -1.29 -4.19 2.21
CA TYR A 99 -0.73 -5.49 2.56
C TYR A 99 -1.75 -6.62 2.45
N GLN A 100 -2.97 -6.45 2.95
CA GLN A 100 -3.93 -7.54 2.96
C GLN A 100 -4.48 -7.85 1.56
N VAL A 101 -4.69 -6.83 0.73
CA VAL A 101 -5.10 -7.05 -0.67
C VAL A 101 -3.98 -7.68 -1.49
N ALA A 102 -2.71 -7.35 -1.21
CA ALA A 102 -1.56 -7.97 -1.84
C ALA A 102 -1.29 -9.41 -1.33
N ASN A 103 -1.78 -9.75 -0.13
CA ASN A 103 -1.57 -11.05 0.51
C ASN A 103 -2.91 -11.67 0.97
N PRO A 104 -3.78 -12.14 0.05
CA PRO A 104 -5.11 -12.65 0.42
C PRO A 104 -5.09 -13.82 1.43
N ALA A 105 -4.03 -14.63 1.43
CA ALA A 105 -3.84 -15.72 2.40
C ALA A 105 -3.53 -15.23 3.83
N GLU A 106 -3.22 -13.95 3.99
CA GLU A 106 -2.91 -13.29 5.25
C GLU A 106 -3.96 -12.25 5.66
N LYS A 107 -5.01 -12.07 4.85
CA LYS A 107 -6.13 -11.20 5.16
C LYS A 107 -6.71 -11.54 6.54
N GLY A 108 -6.93 -10.50 7.35
CA GLY A 108 -7.43 -10.63 8.73
C GLY A 108 -6.39 -11.05 9.77
N LYS A 109 -5.15 -11.39 9.39
CA LYS A 109 -4.10 -11.67 10.37
C LYS A 109 -3.63 -10.37 11.04
N LEU A 110 -3.76 -10.34 12.36
CA LEU A 110 -3.55 -9.14 13.16
C LEU A 110 -2.11 -8.61 13.07
N ILE A 111 -1.12 -9.41 13.48
CA ILE A 111 0.28 -8.95 13.56
C ILE A 111 0.82 -8.46 12.20
N PRO A 112 0.78 -9.25 11.11
CA PRO A 112 1.41 -8.84 9.86
C PRO A 112 0.76 -7.59 9.24
N SER A 113 -0.57 -7.43 9.38
CA SER A 113 -1.28 -6.24 8.89
C SER A 113 -0.92 -4.96 9.66
N GLN A 114 -0.85 -5.01 11.01
CA GLN A 114 -0.42 -3.85 11.81
C GLN A 114 1.04 -3.48 11.55
N VAL A 115 1.91 -4.49 11.42
CA VAL A 115 3.33 -4.24 11.13
C VAL A 115 3.49 -3.63 9.74
N ALA A 116 2.74 -4.11 8.73
CA ALA A 116 2.76 -3.52 7.40
C ALA A 116 2.27 -2.07 7.39
N GLY A 117 1.20 -1.76 8.14
CA GLY A 117 0.76 -0.38 8.36
C GLY A 117 1.86 0.50 8.95
N MET A 118 2.54 0.03 10.01
CA MET A 118 3.65 0.79 10.61
C MET A 118 4.80 1.00 9.63
N ARG A 119 5.20 -0.02 8.86
CA ARG A 119 6.26 0.12 7.85
C ARG A 119 5.90 1.16 6.79
N SER A 120 4.65 1.18 6.34
CA SER A 120 4.14 2.18 5.39
C SER A 120 4.20 3.60 5.96
N LEU A 121 3.71 3.79 7.20
CA LEU A 121 3.82 5.06 7.93
C LEU A 121 5.28 5.52 8.01
N LEU A 122 6.21 4.63 8.39
CA LEU A 122 7.62 4.98 8.57
C LEU A 122 8.31 5.35 7.25
N LYS A 123 7.91 4.76 6.12
CA LYS A 123 8.40 5.20 4.80
C LYS A 123 7.95 6.62 4.48
N ALA A 124 6.66 6.93 4.62
CA ALA A 124 6.15 8.27 4.40
C ALA A 124 6.79 9.28 5.36
N TYR A 125 6.92 8.94 6.65
CA TYR A 125 7.60 9.75 7.64
C TYR A 125 9.02 10.11 7.20
N ARG A 126 9.82 9.13 6.74
CA ARG A 126 11.18 9.38 6.25
C ARG A 126 11.18 10.32 5.04
N ALA A 127 10.28 10.12 4.08
CA ALA A 127 10.15 11.00 2.91
C ALA A 127 9.72 12.42 3.30
N MET A 128 8.83 12.57 4.29
CA MET A 128 8.43 13.85 4.85
C MET A 128 9.61 14.55 5.51
N VAL A 129 10.38 13.86 6.37
CA VAL A 129 11.55 14.41 7.06
C VAL A 129 12.65 14.82 6.09
N GLU A 130 12.87 14.06 5.02
CA GLU A 130 13.84 14.42 3.98
C GLU A 130 13.49 15.76 3.32
N SER A 131 12.20 16.00 3.09
CA SER A 131 11.70 17.26 2.50
C SER A 131 11.55 18.40 3.53
N LYS A 132 11.24 18.06 4.78
CA LYS A 132 10.87 18.95 5.89
C LYS A 132 11.56 18.48 7.17
N PRO A 133 12.84 18.83 7.39
CA PRO A 133 13.62 18.31 8.52
C PRO A 133 13.08 18.67 9.91
N ASP A 134 12.24 19.70 10.00
CA ASP A 134 11.51 20.12 11.20
C ASP A 134 10.37 19.16 11.59
N ALA A 135 9.96 18.26 10.69
CA ALA A 135 8.96 17.22 10.96
C ALA A 135 9.50 16.03 11.78
N ARG A 136 10.79 16.06 12.17
CA ARG A 136 11.41 14.96 12.92
C ARG A 136 10.72 14.71 14.26
N ASN A 137 10.42 13.45 14.54
CA ASN A 137 9.85 13.00 15.79
C ASN A 137 10.69 11.86 16.39
N SER A 138 11.12 12.01 17.65
CA SER A 138 12.04 11.06 18.31
C SER A 138 11.49 9.64 18.39
N ARG A 139 10.18 9.47 18.57
CA ARG A 139 9.53 8.16 18.61
C ARG A 139 9.50 7.50 17.23
N LEU A 140 9.19 8.25 16.18
CA LEU A 140 9.19 7.75 14.80
C LEU A 140 10.63 7.46 14.29
N GLU A 141 11.63 8.22 14.74
CA GLU A 141 13.05 7.89 14.54
C GLU A 141 13.43 6.56 15.19
N GLU A 142 13.00 6.32 16.43
CA GLU A 142 13.26 5.05 17.11
C GLU A 142 12.61 3.87 16.39
N LEU A 143 11.34 4.00 16.00
CA LEU A 143 10.64 2.98 15.23
C LEU A 143 11.31 2.73 13.87
N SER A 144 11.79 3.78 13.19
CA SER A 144 12.56 3.65 11.94
C SER A 144 13.87 2.89 12.14
N LYS A 145 14.56 3.08 13.28
CA LYS A 145 15.75 2.29 13.62
C LYS A 145 15.41 0.83 13.86
N GLN A 146 14.34 0.54 14.60
CA GLN A 146 13.85 -0.83 14.80
C GLN A 146 13.51 -1.51 13.46
N GLU A 147 12.93 -0.77 12.51
CA GLU A 147 12.69 -1.27 11.15
C GLU A 147 14.00 -1.63 10.43
N ALA A 148 14.97 -0.71 10.42
CA ALA A 148 16.27 -0.92 9.77
C ALA A 148 17.07 -2.08 10.37
N LEU A 149 16.89 -2.36 11.67
CA LEU A 149 17.51 -3.48 12.37
C LEU A 149 16.75 -4.81 12.22
N GLY A 150 15.58 -4.81 11.56
CA GLY A 150 14.73 -6.01 11.43
C GLY A 150 14.01 -6.40 12.73
N THR A 151 13.97 -5.51 13.73
CA THR A 151 13.40 -5.76 15.07
C THR A 151 12.04 -5.09 15.28
N LEU A 152 11.50 -4.40 14.28
CA LEU A 152 10.20 -3.70 14.39
C LEU A 152 9.04 -4.65 14.76
N GLU A 153 8.93 -5.79 14.09
CA GLU A 153 7.85 -6.75 14.35
C GLU A 153 7.87 -7.33 15.77
N PRO A 154 8.99 -7.88 16.28
CA PRO A 154 9.04 -8.34 17.66
C PRO A 154 8.83 -7.20 18.67
N PHE A 155 9.24 -5.97 18.34
CA PHE A 155 8.97 -4.78 19.16
C PHE A 155 7.47 -4.44 19.23
N LEU A 156 6.75 -4.49 18.10
CA LEU A 156 5.33 -4.13 18.02
C LEU A 156 4.40 -5.24 18.49
N THR A 157 4.78 -6.51 18.36
CA THR A 157 3.94 -7.67 18.72
C THR A 157 3.29 -7.55 20.11
N PRO A 158 4.02 -7.28 21.21
CA PRO A 158 3.39 -7.11 22.52
C PRO A 158 2.42 -5.92 22.58
N VAL A 159 2.69 -4.83 21.85
CA VAL A 159 1.82 -3.65 21.78
C VAL A 159 0.54 -3.99 21.00
N ILE A 160 0.67 -4.69 19.87
CA ILE A 160 -0.45 -5.14 19.03
C ILE A 160 -1.39 -6.03 19.85
N LEU A 161 -0.86 -7.05 20.52
CA LEU A 161 -1.64 -8.00 21.32
C LEU A 161 -2.32 -7.33 22.53
N ALA A 162 -1.73 -6.28 23.09
CA ALA A 162 -2.34 -5.53 24.18
C ALA A 162 -3.45 -4.57 23.70
N SER A 163 -3.31 -4.02 22.49
CA SER A 163 -4.16 -2.93 21.97
C SER A 163 -5.37 -3.41 21.16
N CYS A 164 -5.30 -4.61 20.59
CA CYS A 164 -6.38 -5.23 19.82
C CYS A 164 -6.96 -6.44 20.57
N LYS A 165 -7.72 -6.14 21.62
CA LYS A 165 -8.50 -7.12 22.40
C LYS A 165 -9.95 -7.16 21.96
#